data_AF-A0AA38NIV7-F1
#
_entry.id   AF-A0AA38NIV7-F1
#
_cell.length_a   1.000
_cell.length_b   1.000
_cell.length_c   1.000
_cell.angle_alpha   90.00
_cell.angle_beta   90.00
_cell.angle_gamma   90.00
#
_symmetry.space_group_name_H-M   'P 1'
#
loop_
_entity.id
_entity.type
_entity.pdbx_description
1 polymer ?
#
loop_
_entity_poly.entity_id
_entity_poly.type
_entity_poly.pdbx_seq_one_letter_code
_entity_poly.pdbx_strand_id
1 'polypeptide(L)' 'MVWPAQSPDLSPIENVWDELDNRVRPLVDRNTTSDGLWAKIQNVWYSQEFQQYVIHTYQSFPRCLVALREAEGHSTKY' A
#
# COMPACT_ATOMS: atom_id res chain seq x y z
N MET A 1 0.26 15.85 11.82
CA MET A 1 1.17 15.06 10.97
C MET A 1 1.25 15.79 9.64
N VAL A 2 2.41 16.36 9.28
CA VAL A 2 2.56 17.14 8.05
C VAL A 2 3.17 16.23 7.00
N TRP A 3 2.41 15.90 5.96
CA TRP A 3 2.89 15.14 4.82
C TRP A 3 3.77 16.05 3.94
N PRO A 4 5.01 15.68 3.61
CA PRO A 4 5.80 16.48 2.69
C PRO A 4 5.17 16.46 1.29
N ALA A 5 4.91 17.63 0.72
CA ALA A 5 4.46 17.75 -0.65
C ALA A 5 5.53 17.17 -1.61
N GLN A 6 5.10 16.54 -2.72
CA GLN A 6 5.95 15.94 -3.76
C GLN A 6 6.73 14.67 -3.39
N SER A 7 6.23 13.85 -2.45
CA SER A 7 6.74 12.49 -2.24
C SER A 7 5.65 11.44 -2.52
N PRO A 8 5.26 11.22 -3.80
CA PRO A 8 4.30 10.17 -4.15
C PRO A 8 4.81 8.78 -3.77
N ASP A 9 6.12 8.55 -3.90
CA ASP A 9 6.85 7.32 -3.53
C ASP A 9 6.68 6.96 -2.03
N LEU A 10 6.31 7.95 -1.23
CA LEU A 10 6.14 7.80 0.20
C LEU A 10 4.71 7.50 0.62
N SER A 11 3.71 7.62 -0.25
CA SER A 11 2.30 7.55 0.15
C SER A 11 1.91 6.12 0.55
N PRO A 12 1.76 5.78 1.86
CA PRO A 12 1.44 4.43 2.29
C PRO A 12 0.08 3.99 1.74
N ILE A 13 -0.79 4.92 1.34
CA ILE A 13 -2.06 4.57 0.70
C ILE A 13 -1.86 4.07 -0.74
N GLU A 14 -0.93 4.62 -1.52
CA GLU A 14 -0.63 4.13 -2.88
C GLU A 14 0.01 2.74 -2.81
N ASN A 15 0.96 2.53 -1.90
CA ASN A 15 1.56 1.22 -1.67
C ASN A 15 0.51 0.17 -1.25
N VAL A 16 -0.50 0.57 -0.48
CA VAL A 16 -1.61 -0.31 -0.09
C VAL A 16 -2.51 -0.64 -1.27
N TRP A 17 -2.79 0.32 -2.15
CA TRP A 17 -3.57 0.07 -3.37
C TRP A 17 -2.83 -0.84 -4.36
N ASP A 18 -1.54 -0.61 -4.58
CA ASP A 18 -0.71 -1.44 -5.44
C ASP A 18 -0.63 -2.89 -4.94
N GLU A 19 -0.43 -3.08 -3.63
CA GLU A 19 -0.43 -4.41 -3.04
C GLU A 19 -1.81 -5.09 -3.15
N LEU A 20 -2.90 -4.33 -3.01
CA LEU A 20 -4.26 -4.86 -3.19
C LEU A 20 -4.47 -5.34 -4.63
N ASP A 21 -4.10 -4.54 -5.63
CA ASP A 21 -4.21 -4.94 -7.04
C ASP A 21 -3.37 -6.20 -7.32
N ASN A 22 -2.12 -6.23 -6.84
CA ASN A 22 -1.22 -7.37 -7.02
C ASN A 22 -1.80 -8.68 -6.45
N ARG A 23 -2.54 -8.62 -5.34
CA ARG A 23 -3.18 -9.78 -4.72
C ARG A 23 -4.50 -10.16 -5.38
N VAL A 24 -5.26 -9.20 -5.88
CA VAL A 24 -6.57 -9.44 -6.52
C VAL A 24 -6.39 -9.91 -7.96
N ARG A 25 -5.45 -9.34 -8.72
CA ARG A 25 -5.18 -9.64 -10.13
C ARG A 25 -5.06 -11.14 -10.45
N PRO A 26 -4.32 -11.98 -9.70
CA PRO A 26 -4.25 -13.42 -9.97
C PRO A 26 -5.55 -14.17 -9.66
N LEU A 27 -6.46 -13.59 -8.87
CA LEU A 27 -7.76 -14.17 -8.56
C LEU A 27 -8.81 -13.86 -9.65
N VAL A 28 -8.55 -12.90 -10.53
CA VAL A 28 -9.48 -12.47 -11.58
C VAL A 28 -9.25 -13.27 -12.85
N ASP A 29 -10.32 -13.84 -13.38
CA ASP A 29 -10.35 -14.56 -14.64
C ASP A 29 -11.36 -13.94 -15.62
N ARG A 30 -11.42 -14.49 -16.84
CA ARG A 30 -12.32 -14.01 -17.90
C ARG A 30 -13.81 -14.09 -17.54
N ASN A 31 -14.19 -14.96 -16.59
CA ASN A 31 -15.57 -15.18 -16.19
C ASN A 31 -15.95 -14.38 -14.93
N THR A 32 -15.03 -13.60 -14.38
CA THR A 32 -15.26 -12.82 -13.17
C THR A 32 -16.22 -11.66 -13.47
N THR A 33 -17.41 -11.71 -12.89
CA THR A 33 -18.40 -10.63 -12.95
C THR A 33 -17.97 -9.46 -12.06
N SER A 34 -18.60 -8.29 -12.22
CA SER A 34 -18.36 -7.14 -11.34
C SER A 34 -18.61 -7.46 -9.86
N ASP A 35 -19.68 -8.20 -9.56
CA ASP A 35 -19.97 -8.63 -8.19
C ASP A 35 -18.93 -9.62 -7.67
N GLY A 36 -18.47 -10.54 -8.52
CA GLY A 36 -17.40 -11.48 -8.20
C GLY A 36 -16.06 -10.79 -7.96
N LEU A 37 -15.75 -9.74 -8.73
CA LEU A 37 -14.58 -8.90 -8.51
C LEU A 37 -14.68 -8.17 -7.18
N TRP A 38 -15.83 -7.56 -6.88
CA TRP A 38 -16.06 -6.88 -5.61
C TRP A 38 -15.88 -7.81 -4.41
N ALA A 39 -16.45 -9.02 -4.47
CA ALA A 39 -16.28 -10.02 -3.43
C ALA A 39 -14.81 -10.44 -3.24
N LYS A 40 -14.04 -10.60 -4.33
CA LYS A 40 -12.60 -10.90 -4.28
C LYS A 40 -11.82 -9.76 -3.63
N ILE A 41 -12.10 -8.51 -3.99
CA ILE A 41 -11.48 -7.33 -3.37
C ILE A 41 -11.78 -7.31 -1.87
N GLN A 42 -13.03 -7.50 -1.46
CA GLN A 42 -13.40 -7.54 -0.04
C GLN A 42 -12.68 -8.67 0.70
N ASN A 43 -12.62 -9.87 0.14
CA ASN A 43 -11.92 -11.00 0.76
C ASN A 43 -10.44 -10.71 0.99
N VAL A 44 -9.74 -10.13 0.00
CA VAL A 44 -8.34 -9.74 0.17
C VAL A 44 -8.22 -8.61 1.19
N TRP A 45 -9.06 -7.59 1.09
CA TRP A 45 -9.04 -6.43 1.98
C TRP A 45 -9.21 -6.82 3.46
N TYR A 46 -10.15 -7.71 3.77
CA TYR A 46 -10.41 -8.17 5.13
C TYR A 46 -9.55 -9.36 5.56
N SER A 47 -8.67 -9.88 4.70
CA SER A 47 -7.74 -10.95 5.07
C SER A 47 -6.75 -10.49 6.14
N GLN A 48 -6.42 -11.39 7.06
CA GLN A 48 -5.49 -11.11 8.15
C GLN A 48 -4.11 -10.73 7.60
N GLU A 49 -3.67 -11.39 6.54
CA GLU A 49 -2.38 -11.17 5.89
C GLU A 49 -2.29 -9.77 5.26
N PHE A 50 -3.37 -9.29 4.64
CA PHE A 50 -3.40 -7.96 4.06
C PHE A 50 -3.46 -6.88 5.15
N GLN A 51 -4.26 -7.09 6.19
CA GLN A 51 -4.32 -6.17 7.33
C GLN A 51 -2.96 -6.03 8.03
N GLN A 52 -2.20 -7.13 8.18
CA GLN A 52 -0.84 -7.08 8.71
C GLN A 52 0.12 -6.29 7.82
N TYR A 53 0.02 -6.47 6.50
CA TYR A 53 0.80 -5.67 5.54
C TYR A 53 0.51 -4.17 5.68
N VAL A 54 -0.78 -3.79 5.70
CA VAL A 54 -1.21 -2.39 5.85
C VAL A 54 -0.63 -1.80 7.13
N ILE A 55 -0.80 -2.47 8.28
CA ILE A 55 -0.27 -1.99 9.57
C ILE A 55 1.25 -1.80 9.51
N HIS A 56 1.98 -2.77 8.95
CA HIS A 56 3.43 -2.67 8.81
C HIS A 56 3.85 -1.48 7.92
N THR A 57 3.18 -1.28 6.79
CA THR A 57 3.42 -0.17 5.86
C THR A 57 3.15 1.19 6.50
N TYR A 58 2.08 1.31 7.29
CA TYR A 58 1.84 2.53 8.06
C TYR A 58 2.86 2.74 9.19
N GLN A 59 3.34 1.67 9.83
CA GLN A 59 4.35 1.75 10.90
C GLN A 59 5.77 2.00 10.40
N SER A 60 6.12 1.61 9.16
CA SER A 60 7.40 1.96 8.54
C SER A 60 7.45 3.44 8.14
N PHE A 61 6.29 4.08 7.98
CA PHE A 61 6.20 5.45 7.51
C PHE A 61 6.91 6.50 8.39
N PRO A 62 6.76 6.51 9.73
CA PRO A 62 7.54 7.40 10.59
C PRO A 62 9.06 7.19 10.49
N ARG A 63 9.51 5.94 10.29
CA ARG A 63 10.94 5.64 10.08
C ARG A 63 11.45 6.21 8.77
N CYS A 64 10.60 6.20 7.73
CA CYS A 64 10.90 6.80 6.45
C CYS A 64 11.04 8.33 6.53
N LEU A 65 10.12 9.00 7.25
CA LEU A 65 10.20 10.44 7.49
C LEU A 65 11.45 10.86 8.27
N VAL A 66 11.88 10.06 9.26
CA VAL A 66 13.14 10.29 9.98
C VAL A 66 14.33 10.15 9.04
N ALA A 67 14.36 9.10 8.22
CA ALA A 67 15.45 8.88 7.25
C ALA A 67 15.54 10.02 6.22
N LEU A 68 14.42 10.54 5.72
CA LEU A 68 14.39 11.71 4.82
C LEU A 68 14.88 12.99 5.48
N ARG A 69 14.53 13.20 6.76
CA ARG A 69 15.02 14.34 7.53
C ARG A 69 16.52 14.26 7.75
N GLU A 70 17.05 13.08 8.04
CA GLU A 70 18.49 12.83 8.20
C GLU A 70 19.26 12.92 6.88
N ALA A 71 18.61 12.61 5.76
CA ALA A 71 19.19 12.72 4.43
C ALA A 71 19.20 14.15 3.86
N GLU A 72 18.70 15.16 4.58
CA GLU A 72 18.56 16.56 4.12
C GLU A 72 17.92 16.71 2.72
N GLY A 73 17.01 15.79 2.36
CA GLY A 73 16.35 15.78 1.05
C GLY A 73 17.12 15.07 -0.08
N HIS A 74 18.24 14.42 0.22
CA HIS A 74 18.89 13.48 -0.70
C HIS A 74 18.16 12.13 -0.76
N SER A 75 18.35 11.39 -1.85
CA SER A 75 17.64 10.15 -2.13
C SER A 75 17.87 9.10 -1.05
N THR A 76 16.79 8.49 -0.55
CA THR A 76 16.82 7.39 0.41
C THR A 76 16.54 6.06 -0.28
N LYS A 77 16.85 4.93 0.36
CA LYS A 77 16.58 3.57 -0.17
C LYS A 77 15.09 3.21 -0.27
N TYR A 78 14.23 4.11 0.17
CA TYR A 78 12.78 3.98 0.23
C TYR A 78 12.17 4.75 -0.92
#